data_AF-A0A351G2J1-F1
#
_entry.id   AF-A0A351G2J1-F1
#
_cell.length_a   1.000
_cell.length_b   1.000
_cell.length_c   1.000
_cell.angle_alpha   90.00
_cell.angle_beta   90.00
_cell.angle_gamma   90.00
#
_symmetry.space_group_name_H-M   'P 1'
#
loop_
_entity.id
_entity.type
_entity.pdbx_description
1 polymer ?
#
loop_
_entity_poly.entity_id
_entity_poly.type
_entity_poly.pdbx_seq_one_letter_code
_entity_poly.pdbx_strand_id
1 'polypeptide(L)'
;MTHTPEHILVAVAWPYASSEIHVGNITGSYLPADIFARYQRLKGNHVLMVSGSDAHGTPITVKSDAENSTTENVYQRCHAGFLDLFQKLGLHYDLFTSTHTENHTNVAQSIFLALKEAGYLYTETQNQWFSPSEGRFLPDRYVEGTCY
;
A
#
# COMPACT_ATOMS: atom_id res chain seq x y z
N MET A 1 -0.08 -5.73 -40.12
CA MET A 1 -1.24 -6.02 -39.24
C MET A 1 -1.64 -4.70 -38.58
N THR A 2 -2.88 -4.26 -38.71
CA THR A 2 -3.37 -3.03 -38.07
C THR A 2 -3.58 -3.31 -36.59
N HIS A 3 -2.70 -2.79 -35.73
CA HIS A 3 -2.89 -2.87 -34.28
C HIS A 3 -4.07 -1.97 -33.90
N THR A 4 -5.07 -2.55 -33.24
CA THR A 4 -6.17 -1.78 -32.63
C THR A 4 -5.78 -1.46 -31.19
N PRO A 5 -5.74 -0.18 -30.78
CA PRO A 5 -5.38 0.20 -29.42
C PRO A 5 -6.32 -0.41 -28.37
N GLU A 6 -5.74 -0.93 -27.30
CA GLU A 6 -6.43 -1.49 -26.12
C GLU A 6 -6.21 -0.59 -24.90
N HIS A 7 -7.13 -0.66 -23.93
CA HIS A 7 -6.96 -0.02 -22.62
C HIS A 7 -6.32 -0.99 -21.63
N ILE A 8 -5.17 -0.62 -21.07
CA ILE A 8 -4.38 -1.46 -20.17
C ILE A 8 -4.21 -0.76 -18.83
N LEU A 9 -4.72 -1.37 -17.77
CA LEU A 9 -4.43 -0.97 -16.39
C LEU A 9 -3.25 -1.77 -15.86
N VAL A 10 -2.19 -1.08 -15.44
CA VAL A 10 -1.02 -1.67 -14.77
C VAL A 10 -1.09 -1.26 -13.30
N ALA A 11 -1.64 -2.14 -12.46
CA ALA A 11 -1.76 -1.92 -11.02
C ALA A 11 -0.54 -2.51 -10.30
N VAL A 12 0.33 -1.65 -9.79
CA VAL A 12 1.58 -2.07 -9.13
C VAL A 12 1.36 -2.15 -7.63
N ALA A 13 1.95 -3.17 -6.99
CA ALA A 13 1.89 -3.36 -5.55
C ALA A 13 2.31 -2.08 -4.80
N TRP A 14 1.57 -1.74 -3.74
CA TRP A 14 1.77 -0.51 -2.99
C TRP A 14 2.83 -0.73 -1.92
N PRO A 15 3.95 0.02 -1.90
CA PRO A 15 4.91 -0.07 -0.82
C PRO A 15 4.32 0.34 0.54
N TYR A 16 4.59 -0.47 1.56
CA TYR A 16 4.31 -0.11 2.96
C TYR A 16 5.11 1.12 3.38
N ALA A 17 4.42 2.18 3.79
CA ALA A 17 5.00 3.45 4.23
C ALA A 17 5.54 3.40 5.67
N SER A 18 6.24 2.31 6.00
CA SER A 18 6.88 2.08 7.31
C SER A 18 8.37 1.76 7.18
N SER A 19 8.89 1.59 5.96
CA SER A 19 10.28 1.21 5.69
C SER A 19 10.79 1.80 4.39
N GLU A 20 12.11 1.82 4.22
CA GLU A 20 12.75 2.18 2.97
C GLU A 20 12.62 1.06 1.92
N ILE A 21 12.74 1.44 0.65
CA ILE A 21 12.69 0.52 -0.49
C ILE A 21 14.08 -0.04 -0.77
N HIS A 22 14.17 -1.37 -0.89
CA HIS A 22 15.40 -2.05 -1.28
C HIS A 22 15.30 -2.67 -2.69
N VAL A 23 16.43 -3.13 -3.22
CA VAL A 23 16.54 -3.65 -4.60
C VAL A 23 15.54 -4.77 -4.91
N GLY A 24 15.22 -5.61 -3.92
CA GLY A 24 14.24 -6.69 -4.08
C GLY A 24 12.82 -6.18 -4.36
N ASN A 25 12.42 -5.05 -3.77
CA ASN A 25 11.13 -4.44 -4.10
C ASN A 25 11.15 -3.85 -5.52
N ILE A 26 12.27 -3.20 -5.89
CA ILE A 26 12.45 -2.63 -7.23
C ILE A 26 12.32 -3.71 -8.29
N THR A 27 13.11 -4.78 -8.17
CA THR A 27 13.16 -5.85 -9.18
C THR A 27 11.93 -6.75 -9.15
N GLY A 28 11.27 -6.89 -8.00
CA GLY A 28 10.08 -7.73 -7.83
C GLY A 28 8.80 -7.10 -8.35
N SER A 29 8.59 -5.81 -8.10
CA SER A 29 7.29 -5.16 -8.32
C SER A 29 7.35 -3.98 -9.30
N TYR A 30 8.29 -3.06 -9.12
CA TYR A 30 8.19 -1.74 -9.76
C TYR A 30 8.83 -1.71 -11.15
N LEU A 31 10.04 -2.26 -11.28
CA LEU A 31 10.77 -2.29 -12.55
C LEU A 31 10.07 -3.16 -13.62
N PRO A 32 9.60 -4.39 -13.32
CA PRO A 32 8.87 -5.18 -14.30
C PRO A 32 7.59 -4.49 -14.79
N ALA A 33 6.87 -3.82 -13.89
CA ALA A 33 5.65 -3.09 -14.24
C ALA A 33 5.95 -1.88 -15.15
N ASP A 34 7.01 -1.12 -14.88
CA ASP A 34 7.43 0.01 -15.71
C ASP A 34 7.84 -0.47 -17.12
N ILE A 35 8.62 -1.55 -17.21
CA ILE A 35 8.99 -2.18 -18.49
C ILE A 35 7.75 -2.58 -19.28
N PHE A 36 6.79 -3.25 -18.63
CA PHE A 36 5.55 -3.67 -19.27
C PHE A 36 4.70 -2.48 -19.73
N ALA A 37 4.54 -1.45 -18.89
CA ALA A 37 3.78 -0.26 -19.23
C ALA A 37 4.40 0.47 -20.44
N ARG A 38 5.73 0.63 -20.47
CA ARG A 38 6.45 1.20 -21.61
C ARG A 38 6.26 0.39 -22.89
N TYR A 39 6.38 -0.92 -22.80
CA TYR A 39 6.13 -1.81 -23.93
C TYR A 39 4.71 -1.63 -24.50
N GLN A 40 3.69 -1.59 -23.63
CA GLN A 40 2.30 -1.42 -24.06
C GLN A 40 2.06 -0.04 -24.69
N ARG A 41 2.63 1.02 -24.11
CA ARG A 41 2.59 2.38 -24.71
C ARG A 41 3.24 2.38 -26.10
N LEU A 42 4.42 1.76 -26.26
CA LEU A 42 5.12 1.64 -27.54
C LEU A 42 4.35 0.82 -28.58
N LYS A 43 3.60 -0.19 -28.15
CA LYS A 43 2.72 -0.98 -29.01
C LYS A 43 1.59 -0.15 -29.59
N GLY A 44 1.21 0.96 -28.94
CA GLY A 44 0.10 1.83 -29.33
C GLY A 44 -1.12 1.74 -28.41
N ASN A 45 -1.01 1.06 -27.27
CA ASN A 45 -2.10 0.91 -26.30
C ASN A 45 -2.25 2.13 -25.38
N HIS A 46 -3.46 2.34 -24.86
CA HIS A 46 -3.77 3.32 -23.83
C HIS A 46 -3.48 2.73 -22.45
N VAL A 47 -2.39 3.16 -21.83
CA VAL A 47 -1.91 2.58 -20.57
C VAL A 47 -2.15 3.54 -19.43
N LEU A 48 -2.66 3.01 -18.31
CA LEU A 48 -2.70 3.66 -17.01
C LEU A 48 -1.94 2.80 -16.00
N MET A 49 -0.75 3.25 -15.59
CA MET A 49 0.09 2.61 -14.59
C MET A 49 -0.05 3.36 -13.26
N VAL A 50 -0.57 2.66 -12.24
CA VAL A 50 -0.92 3.26 -10.96
C VAL A 50 -0.33 2.49 -9.79
N SER A 51 -0.01 3.22 -8.73
CA SER A 51 0.35 2.67 -7.42
C SER A 51 0.16 3.74 -6.34
N GLY A 52 0.73 3.52 -5.17
CA GLY A 52 0.77 4.49 -4.11
C GLY A 52 1.44 3.95 -2.85
N SER A 53 1.48 4.77 -1.82
CA SER A 53 1.96 4.37 -0.49
C SER A 53 0.84 3.73 0.32
N ASP A 54 1.08 2.53 0.83
CA ASP A 54 0.21 1.92 1.84
C ASP A 54 0.53 2.52 3.22
N ALA A 55 -0.37 3.37 3.71
CA ALA A 55 -0.17 4.25 4.86
C ALA A 55 -0.79 3.74 6.17
N HIS A 56 -1.39 2.54 6.19
CA HIS A 56 -2.15 2.05 7.35
C HIS A 56 -1.59 0.74 7.92
N GLY A 57 -2.08 0.37 9.10
CA GLY A 57 -1.83 -0.92 9.74
C GLY A 57 -0.75 -0.91 10.84
N THR A 58 -0.59 -2.05 11.52
CA THR A 58 0.36 -2.21 12.63
C THR A 58 1.82 -1.85 12.30
N PRO A 59 2.39 -2.14 11.09
CA PRO A 59 3.77 -1.74 10.78
C PRO A 59 4.08 -0.27 11.02
N ILE A 60 3.19 0.63 10.59
CA ILE A 60 3.42 2.07 10.70
C ILE A 60 3.29 2.54 12.15
N THR A 61 2.37 1.94 12.93
CA THR A 61 2.23 2.21 14.36
C THR A 61 3.47 1.78 15.15
N VAL A 62 3.98 0.56 14.91
CA VAL A 62 5.20 0.07 15.57
C VAL A 62 6.39 0.98 15.23
N LYS A 63 6.50 1.41 13.97
CA LYS A 63 7.55 2.32 13.52
C LYS A 63 7.44 3.70 14.16
N SER A 64 6.23 4.27 14.24
CA SER A 64 6.00 5.57 14.86
C SER A 64 6.28 5.55 16.36
N ASP A 65 5.86 4.48 17.04
CA ASP A 65 6.14 4.27 18.47
C ASP A 65 7.66 4.22 18.72
N ALA A 66 8.39 3.43 17.93
CA ALA A 66 9.85 3.31 18.03
C ALA A 66 10.60 4.63 17.76
N GLU A 67 10.05 5.49 16.91
CA GLU A 67 10.64 6.79 16.57
C GLU A 67 10.14 7.94 17.45
N ASN A 68 9.23 7.69 18.40
CA ASN A 68 8.52 8.73 19.15
C ASN A 68 7.90 9.79 18.22
N SER A 69 7.26 9.34 17.14
CA SER A 69 6.67 10.17 16.09
C SER A 69 5.19 9.82 15.89
N THR A 70 4.50 10.56 15.00
CA THR A 70 3.15 10.21 14.57
C THR A 70 3.21 9.26 13.37
N THR A 71 2.19 8.41 13.21
CA THR A 71 2.04 7.56 12.00
C THR A 71 2.04 8.41 10.73
N GLU A 72 1.35 9.56 10.75
CA GLU A 72 1.29 10.49 9.64
C GLU A 72 2.69 11.00 9.23
N ASN A 73 3.51 11.40 10.20
CA ASN A 73 4.88 11.86 9.92
C ASN A 73 5.73 10.75 9.30
N VAL A 74 5.61 9.51 9.79
CA VAL A 74 6.33 8.36 9.25
C VAL A 74 5.90 8.09 7.80
N TYR A 75 4.59 8.05 7.55
CA TYR A 75 4.03 7.81 6.22
C TYR A 75 4.45 8.90 5.24
N GLN A 76 4.30 10.18 5.59
CA GLN A 76 4.61 11.30 4.71
C GLN A 76 6.10 11.30 4.32
N ARG A 77 6.98 11.02 5.28
CA ARG A 77 8.43 10.90 5.03
C ARG A 77 8.74 9.75 4.08
N CYS A 78 8.15 8.57 4.29
CA CYS A 78 8.31 7.42 3.40
C CYS A 78 7.76 7.71 2.00
N HIS A 79 6.56 8.30 1.90
CA HIS A 79 5.92 8.66 0.63
C HIS A 79 6.79 9.59 -0.21
N ALA A 80 7.31 10.66 0.40
CA ALA A 80 8.24 11.57 -0.26
C ALA A 80 9.52 10.85 -0.72
N GLY A 81 10.08 9.97 0.11
CA GLY A 81 11.25 9.16 -0.23
C GLY A 81 10.99 8.19 -1.39
N PHE A 82 9.81 7.58 -1.46
CA PHE A 82 9.45 6.68 -2.57
C PHE A 82 9.34 7.44 -3.88
N LEU A 83 8.69 8.60 -3.88
CA LEU A 83 8.57 9.46 -5.08
C LEU A 83 9.95 9.87 -5.61
N ASP A 84 10.82 10.38 -4.73
CA ASP A 84 12.18 10.78 -5.09
C ASP A 84 12.99 9.60 -5.66
N LEU A 85 12.96 8.45 -4.99
CA LEU A 85 13.65 7.24 -5.45
C LEU A 85 13.15 6.78 -6.82
N PHE A 86 11.83 6.67 -7.01
CA PHE A 86 11.25 6.19 -8.25
C PHE A 86 11.52 7.13 -9.42
N GLN A 87 11.48 8.44 -9.19
CA GLN A 87 11.89 9.45 -10.18
C GLN A 87 13.37 9.30 -10.56
N LYS A 88 14.27 9.14 -9.57
CA LYS A 88 15.71 8.94 -9.81
C LYS A 88 16.03 7.65 -10.57
N LEU A 89 15.25 6.59 -10.33
CA LEU A 89 15.36 5.33 -11.07
C LEU A 89 14.74 5.40 -12.48
N GLY A 90 14.06 6.49 -12.83
CA GLY A 90 13.39 6.67 -14.12
C GLY A 90 12.08 5.89 -14.25
N LEU A 91 11.50 5.42 -13.14
CA LEU A 91 10.19 4.77 -13.15
C LEU A 91 9.09 5.81 -13.37
N HIS A 92 8.10 5.48 -14.19
CA HIS A 92 7.05 6.43 -14.57
C HIS A 92 5.63 5.90 -14.32
N TYR A 93 5.04 6.39 -13.23
CA TYR A 93 3.64 6.19 -12.89
C TYR A 93 2.78 7.30 -13.49
N ASP A 94 1.61 6.96 -14.01
CA ASP A 94 0.59 7.95 -14.41
C ASP A 94 -0.09 8.53 -13.16
N LEU A 95 -0.21 7.75 -12.10
CA LEU A 95 -0.72 8.19 -10.80
C LEU A 95 -0.05 7.41 -9.66
N PHE A 96 0.51 8.14 -8.68
CA PHE A 96 1.05 7.58 -7.44
C PHE A 96 0.46 8.33 -6.24
N THR A 97 -0.47 7.70 -5.50
CA THR A 97 -1.19 8.33 -4.37
C THR A 97 -0.85 7.66 -3.03
N SER A 98 -1.76 7.70 -2.06
CA SER A 98 -1.68 6.94 -0.82
C SER A 98 -3.06 6.43 -0.39
N THR A 99 -3.05 5.41 0.47
CA THR A 99 -4.27 4.88 1.10
C THR A 99 -4.82 5.83 2.18
N HIS A 100 -4.12 6.93 2.48
CA HIS A 100 -4.56 7.99 3.41
C HIS A 100 -5.33 9.14 2.70
N THR A 101 -5.87 8.90 1.52
CA THR A 101 -6.67 9.91 0.79
C THR A 101 -8.16 9.79 1.12
N GLU A 102 -8.89 10.90 1.05
CA GLU A 102 -10.35 10.92 1.24
C GLU A 102 -11.06 9.98 0.26
N ASN A 103 -10.61 9.94 -1.00
CA ASN A 103 -11.14 9.02 -2.00
C ASN A 103 -10.98 7.55 -1.58
N HIS A 104 -9.80 7.17 -1.06
CA HIS A 104 -9.58 5.80 -0.57
C HIS A 104 -10.50 5.48 0.61
N THR A 105 -10.63 6.40 1.58
CA THR A 105 -11.56 6.25 2.71
C THR A 105 -12.99 6.00 2.24
N ASN A 106 -13.49 6.82 1.32
CA ASN A 106 -14.86 6.71 0.81
C ASN A 106 -15.10 5.41 0.04
N VAL A 107 -14.14 4.98 -0.79
CA VAL A 107 -14.24 3.71 -1.54
C VAL A 107 -14.15 2.50 -0.62
N ALA A 108 -13.22 2.49 0.34
CA ALA A 108 -13.09 1.39 1.29
C ALA A 108 -14.35 1.23 2.16
N GLN A 109 -14.90 2.36 2.66
CA GLN A 109 -16.14 2.35 3.42
C GLN A 109 -17.34 1.89 2.60
N SER A 110 -17.46 2.33 1.34
CA SER A 110 -18.58 1.90 0.49
C SER A 110 -18.56 0.40 0.22
N ILE A 111 -17.38 -0.19 -0.02
CA ILE A 111 -17.22 -1.64 -0.18
C ILE A 111 -17.59 -2.36 1.13
N PHE A 112 -17.07 -1.91 2.27
CA PHE A 112 -17.40 -2.51 3.58
C PHE A 112 -18.90 -2.50 3.86
N LEU A 113 -19.56 -1.35 3.65
CA LEU A 113 -20.99 -1.20 3.87
C LEU A 113 -21.81 -2.07 2.91
N ALA A 114 -21.43 -2.14 1.63
CA ALA A 114 -22.12 -2.99 0.66
C ALA A 114 -22.03 -4.48 1.05
N LEU A 115 -20.86 -4.95 1.50
CA LEU A 115 -20.69 -6.32 1.99
C LEU A 115 -21.50 -6.59 3.26
N LYS A 116 -21.56 -5.60 4.17
CA LYS A 116 -22.37 -5.68 5.39
C LYS A 116 -23.86 -5.79 5.07
N GLU A 117 -24.37 -4.92 4.20
CA GLU A 117 -25.78 -4.87 3.80
C GLU A 117 -26.21 -6.13 3.05
N ALA A 118 -25.31 -6.70 2.23
CA ALA A 118 -25.55 -7.95 1.53
C ALA A 118 -25.43 -9.21 2.42
N GLY A 119 -25.14 -9.06 3.72
CA GLY A 119 -25.06 -10.18 4.66
C GLY A 119 -23.80 -11.04 4.51
N TYR A 120 -22.75 -10.53 3.85
CA TYR A 120 -21.47 -11.23 3.70
C TYR A 120 -20.52 -11.06 4.89
N LEU A 121 -20.87 -10.21 5.85
CA LEU A 121 -20.09 -9.97 7.06
C LEU A 121 -20.82 -10.50 8.29
N TYR A 122 -20.06 -11.12 9.19
CA TYR A 122 -20.55 -11.53 10.51
C TYR A 122 -19.68 -10.93 11.60
N THR A 123 -20.26 -10.75 12.78
CA THR A 123 -19.53 -10.31 13.98
C THR A 123 -19.24 -11.51 14.86
N GLU A 124 -18.02 -11.60 15.36
CA GLU A 124 -17.58 -12.66 16.28
C GLU A 124 -16.82 -12.05 17.45
N THR A 125 -16.94 -12.66 18.62
CA THR A 125 -16.14 -12.31 19.79
C THR A 125 -15.03 -13.34 19.94
N GLN A 126 -13.80 -12.87 20.05
CA GLN A 126 -12.61 -13.72 20.16
C GLN A 126 -11.72 -13.23 21.30
N ASN A 127 -10.97 -14.15 21.89
CA ASN A 127 -9.93 -13.79 22.85
C ASN A 127 -8.75 -13.17 22.10
N GLN A 128 -8.28 -12.01 22.56
CA GLN A 128 -7.15 -11.29 21.99
C GLN A 128 -6.15 -10.90 23.10
N TRP A 129 -4.89 -10.70 22.71
CA TRP A 129 -3.86 -10.21 23.61
C TRP A 129 -4.13 -8.77 24.02
N PHE A 130 -4.01 -8.46 25.31
CA PHE A 130 -4.23 -7.12 25.87
C PHE A 130 -3.09 -6.77 26.83
N SER A 131 -2.56 -5.55 26.74
CA SER A 131 -1.53 -5.05 27.65
C SER A 131 -2.20 -4.19 28.74
N PRO A 132 -2.24 -4.65 30.02
CA PRO A 132 -2.81 -3.86 31.11
C PRO A 132 -2.04 -2.57 31.41
N SER A 133 -0.72 -2.55 31.16
CA SER A 133 0.13 -1.38 31.38
C SER A 133 -0.06 -0.31 30.31
N GLU A 134 -0.40 -0.69 29.08
CA GLU A 134 -0.64 0.24 27.97
C GLU A 134 -2.13 0.51 27.72
N GLY A 135 -3.03 -0.27 28.34
CA GLY A 135 -4.48 -0.10 28.20
C GLY A 135 -5.02 -0.36 26.80
N ARG A 136 -4.34 -1.20 26.00
CA ARG A 136 -4.73 -1.50 24.60
C ARG A 136 -4.61 -2.98 24.25
N PHE A 137 -5.39 -3.40 23.25
CA PHE A 137 -5.18 -4.69 22.58
C PHE A 137 -3.87 -4.67 21.80
N LEU A 138 -3.21 -5.83 21.71
CA LEU A 138 -1.93 -6.02 21.03
C LEU A 138 -2.16 -6.75 19.72
N PRO A 139 -2.09 -6.05 18.58
CA PRO A 139 -2.02 -6.71 17.27
C PRO A 139 -0.76 -7.57 17.17
N ASP A 140 -0.77 -8.56 16.27
CA ASP A 140 0.26 -9.61 16.16
C ASP A 140 1.71 -9.11 16.22
N ARG A 141 2.02 -7.95 15.63
CA ARG A 141 3.39 -7.41 15.60
C ARG A 141 3.90 -6.84 16.94
N TYR A 142 3.03 -6.71 17.95
CA TYR A 142 3.41 -6.30 19.30
C TYR A 142 3.63 -7.49 20.24
N VAL A 143 3.39 -8.72 19.79
CA VAL A 143 3.49 -9.92 20.62
C VAL A 143 4.77 -10.66 20.29
N GLU A 144 5.65 -10.80 21.27
CA GLU A 144 6.84 -11.64 21.20
C GLU A 144 6.61 -12.95 21.96
N GLY A 145 7.27 -14.03 21.51
CA GLY A 145 7.12 -15.34 22.11
C GLY A 145 8.16 -16.33 21.62
N THR A 146 8.13 -17.54 22.15
CA THR A 146 8.96 -18.64 21.66
C THR A 146 8.36 -19.21 20.39
N CYS A 147 9.18 -19.43 19.36
CA CYS A 147 8.76 -20.11 18.13
C CYS A 147 8.15 -21.47 18.47
N TYR A 148 6.98 -21.74 17.90
CA TYR A 148 6.29 -23.03 18.03
C TYR A 148 6.86 -24.08 17.08
#